data_AF-A0A7R7CN79-F1
#
_entry.id   AF-A0A7R7CN79-F1
#
_cell.length_a   1.000
_cell.length_b   1.000
_cell.length_c   1.000
_cell.angle_alpha   90.00
_cell.angle_beta   90.00
_cell.angle_gamma   90.00
#
_symmetry.space_group_name_H-M   'P 1'
#
loop_
_entity.id
_entity.type
_entity.pdbx_description
1 polymer ?
#
loop_
_entity_poly.entity_id
_entity_poly.type
_entity_poly.pdbx_seq_one_letter_code
_entity_poly.pdbx_strand_id
1 'polypeptide(L)'
;MADKLIPGNLSAAGSVGFTDPRFTDSMAEDIEQELNALMTADGLPSLDLNASDTTVRDRRRLFVAIARGIVRHLENNKSAIKVYCEHDETKPVTVVDVDYG
;
A
#
# COMPACT_ATOMS: atom_id res chain seq x y z
N MET A 1 8.63 -8.76 -20.67
CA MET A 1 9.38 -8.13 -19.57
C MET A 1 8.43 -8.14 -18.39
N ALA A 2 8.73 -8.89 -17.34
CA ALA A 2 7.81 -9.08 -16.22
C ALA A 2 7.98 -7.92 -15.24
N ASP A 3 6.89 -7.16 -15.00
CA ASP A 3 6.81 -6.25 -13.87
C ASP A 3 6.93 -7.07 -12.60
N LYS A 4 8.11 -6.98 -12.00
CA LYS A 4 8.41 -7.60 -10.73
C LYS A 4 7.76 -6.73 -9.67
N LEU A 5 6.58 -7.14 -9.21
CA LEU A 5 6.10 -6.73 -7.89
C LEU A 5 7.20 -7.15 -6.91
N ILE A 6 7.90 -6.20 -6.29
CA ILE A 6 8.90 -6.48 -5.25
C ILE A 6 8.31 -6.11 -3.89
N PRO A 7 7.66 -7.06 -3.19
CA PRO A 7 7.44 -6.91 -1.76
C PRO A 7 8.79 -6.90 -1.04
N GLY A 8 9.19 -5.75 -0.50
CA GLY A 8 10.12 -5.66 0.63
C GLY A 8 11.61 -5.94 0.37
N ASN A 9 12.24 -5.24 -0.57
CA ASN A 9 13.71 -5.17 -0.58
C ASN A 9 14.21 -4.11 0.43
N LEU A 10 14.29 -4.47 1.72
CA LEU A 10 14.84 -3.59 2.77
C LEU A 10 16.39 -3.58 2.75
N SER A 11 17.01 -2.60 2.10
CA SER A 11 18.32 -2.10 2.49
C SER A 11 18.31 -1.62 3.95
N ALA A 12 19.46 -1.76 4.61
CA ALA A 12 19.67 -1.45 6.01
C ALA A 12 19.06 -0.10 6.44
N ALA A 13 18.64 -0.01 7.70
CA ALA A 13 17.92 1.09 8.33
C ALA A 13 18.52 2.51 8.12
N GLY A 14 19.75 2.61 7.62
CA GLY A 14 20.42 3.86 7.25
C GLY A 14 20.10 4.43 5.85
N SER A 15 19.22 3.79 5.07
CA SER A 15 18.92 4.22 3.68
C SER A 15 17.49 4.74 3.45
N VAL A 16 16.66 4.78 4.50
CA VAL A 16 15.34 5.42 4.48
C VAL A 16 15.52 6.93 4.70
N GLY A 17 15.99 7.62 3.67
CA GLY A 17 16.12 9.07 3.63
C GLY A 17 15.45 9.64 2.38
N PHE A 18 14.71 10.74 2.58
CA PHE A 18 14.14 11.73 1.64
C PHE A 18 13.31 11.25 0.43
N THR A 19 13.73 10.20 -0.23
CA THR A 19 13.10 9.57 -1.39
C THR A 19 13.47 8.09 -1.31
N ASP A 20 12.82 7.35 -0.42
CA ASP A 20 12.93 5.89 -0.51
C ASP A 20 12.13 5.47 -1.76
N PRO A 21 12.78 5.01 -2.84
CA PRO A 21 12.07 4.63 -4.06
C PRO A 21 11.10 3.47 -3.84
N ARG A 22 11.18 2.79 -2.69
CA ARG A 22 10.26 1.73 -2.28
C ARG A 22 8.99 2.24 -1.62
N PHE A 23 8.92 3.54 -1.28
CA PHE A 23 7.71 4.18 -0.80
C PHE A 23 6.87 4.70 -1.97
N THR A 24 7.51 5.29 -2.98
CA THR A 24 6.84 5.70 -4.23
C THR A 24 6.22 4.50 -4.94
N ASP A 25 5.00 4.67 -5.45
CA ASP A 25 4.17 3.65 -6.09
C ASP A 25 3.92 2.42 -5.18
N SER A 26 3.96 2.61 -3.86
CA SER A 26 3.70 1.55 -2.89
C SER A 26 2.33 1.70 -2.24
N MET A 27 1.76 0.58 -1.80
CA MET A 27 0.54 0.58 -0.97
C MET A 27 0.66 1.49 0.27
N ALA A 28 1.87 1.72 0.78
CA ALA A 28 2.08 2.63 1.91
C ALA A 28 1.93 4.11 1.54
N GLU A 29 2.25 4.48 0.30
CA GLU A 29 1.99 5.81 -0.25
C GLU A 29 0.49 6.01 -0.45
N ASP A 30 -0.21 5.03 -1.04
CA ASP A 30 -1.67 5.08 -1.21
C ASP A 30 -2.39 5.24 0.14
N ILE A 31 -1.95 4.51 1.18
CA ILE A 31 -2.49 4.66 2.54
C ILE A 31 -2.23 6.07 3.10
N GLU A 32 -1.05 6.67 2.86
CA GLU A 32 -0.74 8.04 3.33
C GLU A 32 -1.60 9.09 2.59
N GLN A 33 -1.83 8.91 1.29
CA GLN A 33 -2.71 9.78 0.50
C GLN A 33 -4.16 9.70 0.97
N GLU A 34 -4.67 8.49 1.20
CA GLU A 34 -6.03 8.28 1.69
C GLU A 34 -6.23 8.87 3.09
N LEU A 35 -5.26 8.67 4.00
CA LEU A 35 -5.32 9.29 5.32
C LEU A 35 -5.35 10.83 5.22
N ASN A 36 -4.53 11.41 4.35
CA ASN A 36 -4.54 12.85 4.14
C ASN A 36 -5.90 13.33 3.60
N ALA A 37 -6.50 12.60 2.66
CA ALA A 37 -7.82 12.92 2.13
C ALA A 37 -8.90 12.89 3.22
N LEU A 38 -8.92 11.84 4.06
CA LEU A 38 -9.84 11.72 5.20
C LEU A 38 -9.70 12.89 6.18
N MET A 39 -8.47 13.24 6.54
CA MET A 39 -8.22 14.39 7.42
C MET A 39 -8.77 15.68 6.83
N THR A 40 -8.56 15.93 5.53
CA THR A 40 -9.08 17.12 4.88
C THR A 40 -10.61 17.13 4.78
N ALA A 41 -11.23 15.96 4.58
CA ALA A 41 -12.68 15.82 4.52
C ALA A 41 -13.32 16.12 5.89
N ASP A 42 -12.64 15.77 6.98
CA ASP A 42 -13.06 16.06 8.35
C ASP A 42 -12.71 17.50 8.80
N GLY A 43 -12.17 18.35 7.91
CA GLY A 43 -11.78 19.73 8.21
C GLY A 43 -10.55 19.84 9.12
N LEU A 44 -9.76 18.78 9.24
CA LEU A 44 -8.50 18.76 9.97
C LEU A 44 -7.33 19.25 9.09
N PRO A 45 -6.22 19.70 9.69
CA PRO A 45 -5.03 20.06 8.93
C PRO A 45 -4.49 18.88 8.12
N SER A 46 -3.98 19.17 6.91
CA SER A 46 -3.32 18.17 6.08
C SER A 46 -2.07 17.60 6.75
N LEU A 47 -1.69 16.37 6.38
CA LEU A 47 -0.46 15.75 6.86
C LEU A 47 0.78 16.52 6.37
N ASP A 48 1.78 16.61 7.24
CA ASP A 48 3.13 16.99 6.81
C ASP A 48 3.76 15.83 6.04
N LEU A 49 4.27 16.13 4.85
CA LEU A 49 4.91 15.18 3.93
C LEU A 49 6.44 15.36 3.87
N ASN A 50 7.00 16.22 4.72
CA ASN A 50 8.43 16.47 4.80
C ASN A 50 9.18 15.22 5.29
N ALA A 51 9.80 14.51 4.36
CA ALA A 51 10.53 13.26 4.63
C ALA A 51 11.79 13.44 5.51
N SER A 52 12.21 14.67 5.79
CA SER A 52 13.27 14.96 6.77
C SER A 52 12.78 14.77 8.20
N ASP A 53 11.49 14.93 8.44
CA ASP A 53 10.89 14.82 9.77
C ASP A 53 10.85 13.36 10.21
N THR A 54 11.29 13.11 11.44
CA THR A 54 11.30 11.77 12.02
C THR A 54 9.89 11.22 12.20
N THR A 55 8.90 12.06 12.52
CA THR A 55 7.50 11.65 12.67
C THR A 55 6.91 11.17 11.34
N VAL A 56 7.23 11.83 10.23
CA VAL A 56 6.84 11.42 8.87
C VAL A 56 7.49 10.08 8.51
N ARG A 57 8.79 9.92 8.79
CA ARG A 57 9.48 8.65 8.54
C ARG A 57 8.92 7.49 9.35
N ASP A 58 8.59 7.72 10.62
CA ASP A 58 8.04 6.69 11.49
C ASP A 58 6.61 6.31 11.09
N ARG A 59 5.78 7.28 10.70
CA ARG A 59 4.46 7.02 10.12
C ARG A 59 4.55 6.20 8.83
N ARG A 60 5.45 6.55 7.90
CA ARG A 60 5.67 5.77 6.68
C ARG A 60 6.16 4.35 6.97
N ARG A 61 7.03 4.17 7.97
CA ARG A 61 7.45 2.83 8.44
C ARG A 61 6.28 2.01 8.99
N LEU A 62 5.36 2.64 9.71
CA LEU A 62 4.14 1.99 10.20
C LEU A 62 3.27 1.52 9.02
N PHE A 63 3.05 2.36 8.01
CA PHE A 63 2.27 1.97 6.83
C PHE A 63 2.93 0.83 6.05
N VAL A 64 4.25 0.86 5.88
CA VAL A 64 5.00 -0.27 5.29
C VAL A 64 4.82 -1.54 6.12
N ALA A 65 4.82 -1.46 7.45
CA ALA A 65 4.60 -2.63 8.31
C ALA A 65 3.17 -3.19 8.16
N ILE A 66 2.17 -2.33 8.06
CA ILE A 66 0.77 -2.72 7.81
C ILE A 66 0.64 -3.41 6.46
N ALA A 67 1.13 -2.80 5.38
CA ALA A 67 1.08 -3.37 4.03
C ALA A 67 1.75 -4.77 3.97
N ARG A 68 2.91 -4.93 4.61
CA ARG A 68 3.59 -6.24 4.73
C ARG A 68 2.78 -7.25 5.55
N GLY A 69 2.16 -6.79 6.64
CA GLY A 69 1.29 -7.61 7.48
C GLY A 69 0.09 -8.12 6.70
N ILE A 70 -0.55 -7.27 5.90
CA ILE A 70 -1.67 -7.62 5.02
C ILE A 70 -1.23 -8.68 4.00
N VAL A 71 -0.18 -8.42 3.21
CA VAL A 71 0.30 -9.38 2.20
C VAL A 71 0.61 -10.73 2.82
N ARG A 72 1.35 -10.74 3.94
CA ARG A 72 1.67 -11.98 4.67
C ARG A 72 0.43 -12.68 5.20
N HIS A 73 -0.56 -11.93 5.69
CA HIS A 73 -1.82 -12.50 6.16
C HIS A 73 -2.57 -13.19 5.02
N LEU A 74 -2.65 -12.54 3.86
CA LEU A 74 -3.32 -13.06 2.67
C LEU A 74 -2.61 -14.30 2.10
N GLU A 75 -1.28 -14.31 2.06
CA GLU A 75 -0.49 -15.47 1.64
C GLU A 75 -0.76 -16.70 2.52
N ASN A 76 -0.86 -16.50 3.84
CA ASN A 76 -1.12 -17.58 4.79
C ASN A 76 -2.60 -17.97 4.84
N ASN A 77 -3.51 -17.06 4.47
CA ASN A 77 -4.95 -17.25 4.53
C ASN A 77 -5.54 -17.01 3.14
N LYS A 78 -5.19 -17.86 2.17
CA LYS A 78 -5.61 -17.68 0.77
C LYS A 78 -7.13 -17.66 0.58
N SER A 79 -7.90 -18.20 1.53
CA SER A 79 -9.37 -18.13 1.54
C SER A 79 -9.92 -16.79 2.02
N ALA A 80 -9.09 -15.90 2.57
CA ALA A 80 -9.49 -14.56 3.03
C ALA A 80 -9.77 -13.60 1.87
N ILE A 81 -9.22 -13.88 0.68
CA ILE A 81 -9.60 -13.20 -0.57
C ILE A 81 -10.22 -14.25 -1.49
N LYS A 82 -11.43 -13.98 -1.95
CA LYS A 82 -12.08 -14.79 -2.99
C LYS A 82 -11.95 -14.05 -4.31
N VAL A 83 -11.15 -14.59 -5.22
CA VAL A 83 -11.12 -14.13 -6.61
C VAL A 83 -12.06 -15.02 -7.40
N TYR A 84 -13.05 -14.43 -8.05
CA TYR A 84 -13.93 -15.11 -8.98
C TYR A 84 -13.44 -14.86 -10.40
N CYS A 85 -13.28 -15.90 -11.19
CA CYS A 85 -13.12 -15.75 -12.63
C CYS A 85 -14.50 -15.91 -13.27
N GLU A 86 -15.15 -14.82 -13.64
CA GLU A 86 -16.27 -14.91 -14.56
C GLU A 86 -15.73 -15.29 -15.94
N HIS A 87 -16.14 -16.46 -16.45
CA HIS A 87 -15.87 -16.86 -17.82
C HIS A 87 -16.97 -16.24 -18.69
N ASP A 88 -16.87 -14.94 -18.96
CA ASP A 88 -17.66 -14.31 -20.02
C ASP A 88 -16.93 -14.56 -21.35
N GLU A 89 -17.49 -15.41 -22.21
CA GLU A 89 -16.95 -15.72 -23.54
C GLU A 89 -16.76 -14.47 -24.42
N THR A 90 -17.31 -13.32 -24.03
CA THR A 90 -17.15 -12.03 -24.72
C THR A 90 -16.10 -11.10 -24.11
N LYS A 91 -15.54 -11.38 -22.93
CA LYS A 91 -14.54 -10.51 -22.26
C LYS A 91 -13.52 -11.33 -21.45
N PRO A 92 -12.27 -11.47 -21.92
CA PRO A 92 -11.23 -12.17 -21.18
C PRO A 92 -10.65 -11.23 -20.13
N VAL A 93 -11.36 -10.97 -19.03
CA VAL A 93 -10.81 -10.19 -17.91
C VAL A 93 -11.17 -10.86 -16.60
N THR A 94 -10.15 -11.18 -15.81
CA THR A 94 -10.32 -11.59 -14.41
C THR A 94 -10.91 -10.40 -13.64
N VAL A 95 -12.18 -10.49 -13.25
CA VAL A 95 -12.82 -9.47 -12.41
C VAL A 95 -12.46 -9.76 -10.96
N VAL A 96 -11.64 -8.91 -10.35
CA VAL A 96 -11.43 -8.93 -8.90
C VAL A 96 -12.51 -8.06 -8.29
N ASP A 97 -13.58 -8.69 -7.81
CA ASP A 97 -14.60 -7.98 -7.04
C ASP A 97 -14.06 -7.72 -5.62
N VAL A 98 -14.05 -6.46 -5.22
CA VAL A 98 -13.63 -6.01 -3.88
C VAL A 98 -14.82 -5.30 -3.26
N ASP A 99 -15.62 -6.05 -2.51
CA ASP A 99 -16.75 -5.51 -1.75
C ASP A 99 -16.23 -4.51 -0.71
N TYR A 100 -16.39 -3.22 -0.99
CA TYR A 100 -16.31 -2.15 0.02
C TYR A 100 -17.69 -2.04 0.67
N GLY A 101 -17.89 -2.79 1.76
CA GLY A 101 -19.08 -2.70 2.62
C GLY A 101 -19.09 -1.47 3.52
#